data_AF-A0A855X2Z0-F1
#
_entry.id   AF-A0A855X2Z0-F1
#
_cell.length_a   1.000
_cell.length_b   1.000
_cell.length_c   1.000
_cell.angle_alpha   90.00
_cell.angle_beta   90.00
_cell.angle_gamma   90.00
#
_symmetry.space_group_name_H-M   'P 1'
#
loop_
_entity.id
_entity.type
_entity.pdbx_description
1 polymer ?
#
loop_
_entity_poly.entity_id
_entity_poly.type
_entity_poly.pdbx_seq_one_letter_code
_entity_poly.pdbx_strand_id
1 'polypeptide(L)'
;IGVSLFGKRKEYDFDKLLHRGKYAVAGETQVVDAAPARGWKILGMGKEFTRGDKIIYVVSYIWTGAWLVAFIIGTIYNLTHEVADASWLTFWRVYLTIHIVVSVAIIVWFLIGGFRDLMHMNRRLETSDRDHRDDGFVTAETSAE
;
A
#
# COMPACT_ATOMS: atom_id res chain seq x y z
N ILE A 1 18.73 13.09 23.03
CA ILE A 1 18.37 11.94 23.89
C ILE A 1 19.46 10.89 23.69
N GLY A 2 20.24 10.57 24.71
CA GLY A 2 21.34 9.59 24.64
C GLY A 2 21.06 8.42 25.57
N VAL A 3 21.18 7.19 25.07
CA VAL A 3 20.97 5.98 25.85
C VAL A 3 22.35 5.41 26.22
N SER A 4 22.60 5.23 27.52
CA SER A 4 23.84 4.62 28.02
C SER A 4 23.77 3.09 27.85
N LEU A 5 24.75 2.52 27.14
CA LEU A 5 24.88 1.06 26.94
C LEU A 5 25.52 0.33 28.12
N PHE A 6 26.05 1.06 29.10
CA PHE A 6 26.80 0.51 30.25
C PHE A 6 25.96 0.37 31.54
N GLY A 7 24.66 0.62 31.49
CA GLY A 7 23.74 0.40 32.60
C GLY A 7 23.29 -1.06 32.75
N LYS A 8 22.84 -1.44 33.95
CA LYS A 8 22.18 -2.75 34.17
C LYS A 8 21.00 -2.87 33.20
N ARG A 9 20.99 -3.91 32.35
CA ARG A 9 19.85 -4.21 31.47
C ARG A 9 18.69 -4.65 32.37
N LYS A 10 17.66 -3.80 32.49
CA LYS A 10 16.34 -4.26 32.93
C LYS A 10 15.68 -4.93 31.74
N GLU A 11 15.32 -6.19 31.90
CA GLU A 11 14.49 -6.90 30.93
C GLU A 11 13.07 -6.39 31.08
N TYR A 12 12.53 -5.82 30.00
CA TYR A 12 11.16 -5.36 29.91
C TYR A 12 10.42 -6.22 28.88
N ASP A 13 9.19 -6.61 29.20
CA ASP A 13 8.37 -7.41 28.31
C ASP A 13 7.90 -6.56 27.11
N PHE A 14 8.67 -6.61 26.03
CA PHE A 14 8.32 -5.95 24.77
C PHE A 14 7.11 -6.58 24.08
N ASP A 15 6.78 -7.83 24.39
CA ASP A 15 5.59 -8.47 23.83
C ASP A 15 4.33 -7.83 24.43
N LYS A 16 4.39 -7.51 25.72
CA LYS A 16 3.35 -6.77 26.44
C LYS A 16 3.22 -5.34 25.94
N LEU A 17 4.35 -4.62 25.82
CA LEU A 17 4.36 -3.22 25.37
C LEU A 17 3.81 -3.05 23.94
N LEU A 18 4.08 -4.02 23.07
CA LEU A 18 3.70 -3.95 21.66
C LEU A 18 2.44 -4.75 21.34
N HIS A 19 1.69 -5.21 22.35
CA HIS A 19 0.49 -6.03 22.19
C HIS A 19 0.67 -7.15 21.17
N ARG A 20 1.77 -7.92 21.28
CA ARG A 20 2.10 -9.04 20.39
C ARG A 20 2.18 -10.35 21.17
N GLY A 21 2.17 -11.48 20.45
CA GLY A 21 2.27 -12.81 21.06
C GLY A 21 1.09 -13.10 22.00
N LYS A 22 1.40 -13.43 23.27
CA LYS A 22 0.38 -13.73 24.29
C LYS A 22 -0.49 -12.53 24.70
N TYR A 23 -0.04 -11.30 24.40
CA TYR A 23 -0.77 -10.06 24.67
C TYR A 23 -1.41 -9.46 23.42
N ALA A 24 -1.55 -10.25 22.35
CA ALA A 24 -2.18 -9.81 21.12
C ALA A 24 -3.64 -9.41 21.35
N VAL A 25 -3.95 -8.14 21.08
CA VAL A 25 -5.33 -7.64 21.13
C VAL A 25 -6.06 -8.09 19.87
N ALA A 26 -7.21 -8.75 20.05
CA ALA A 26 -8.04 -9.24 18.97
C ALA A 26 -8.53 -8.08 18.10
N GLY A 27 -8.01 -7.97 16.87
CA GLY A 27 -8.36 -6.93 15.91
C GLY A 27 -7.24 -5.93 15.60
N GLU A 28 -6.18 -5.86 16.40
CA GLU A 28 -5.04 -4.95 16.18
C GLU A 28 -3.87 -5.62 15.45
N THR A 29 -3.67 -6.92 15.69
CA THR A 29 -2.60 -7.70 15.06
C THR A 29 -3.15 -8.77 14.13
N GLN A 30 -3.06 -8.55 12.81
CA GLN A 30 -3.17 -9.64 11.84
C GLN A 30 -1.79 -10.26 11.65
N VAL A 31 -1.55 -11.39 12.31
CA VAL A 31 -0.35 -12.20 12.05
C VAL A 31 -0.51 -12.87 10.69
N VAL A 32 0.25 -12.40 9.71
CA VAL A 32 0.27 -12.97 8.35
C VAL A 32 1.60 -13.71 8.16
N ASP A 33 1.59 -15.02 8.35
CA ASP A 33 2.79 -15.89 8.41
C ASP A 33 3.83 -15.72 7.28
N ALA A 34 5.06 -15.39 7.67
CA ALA A 34 6.34 -16.14 7.64
C ALA A 34 6.77 -17.06 6.47
N ALA A 35 6.00 -17.24 5.40
CA ALA A 35 6.44 -18.10 4.28
C ALA A 35 7.12 -17.30 3.16
N PRO A 36 8.29 -17.72 2.63
CA PRO A 36 8.89 -17.06 1.48
C PRO A 36 7.94 -17.16 0.28
N ALA A 37 7.58 -16.00 -0.27
CA ALA A 37 6.68 -15.87 -1.40
C ALA A 37 7.19 -16.69 -2.61
N ARG A 38 6.42 -17.69 -3.06
CA ARG A 38 6.62 -18.38 -4.35
C ARG A 38 5.53 -17.98 -5.37
N GLY A 39 5.90 -17.89 -6.64
CA GLY A 39 4.98 -17.65 -7.77
C GLY A 39 4.59 -16.18 -7.95
N TRP A 40 3.30 -15.92 -8.25
CA TRP A 40 2.73 -14.56 -8.42
C TRP A 40 2.92 -13.65 -7.20
N LYS A 41 3.27 -14.21 -6.03
CA LYS A 41 3.67 -13.44 -4.83
C LYS A 41 5.02 -12.73 -4.98
N ILE A 42 5.88 -13.14 -5.93
CA ILE A 42 7.14 -12.45 -6.25
C ILE A 42 6.87 -11.10 -6.90
N LEU A 43 5.74 -10.95 -7.59
CA LEU A 43 5.26 -9.68 -8.12
C LEU A 43 4.62 -8.81 -7.00
N GLY A 44 5.05 -8.92 -5.74
CA GLY A 44 4.57 -8.07 -4.65
C GLY A 44 3.12 -8.27 -4.20
N MET A 45 2.33 -9.16 -4.83
CA MET A 45 0.99 -9.53 -4.33
C MET A 45 1.09 -10.42 -3.09
N GLY A 46 1.31 -9.81 -1.93
CA GLY A 46 1.26 -10.51 -0.66
C GLY A 46 -0.17 -10.85 -0.22
N LYS A 47 -0.28 -11.44 0.96
CA LYS A 47 -1.58 -11.89 1.53
C LYS A 47 -2.40 -10.71 2.07
N GLU A 48 -1.75 -9.57 2.30
CA GLU A 48 -2.31 -8.31 2.79
C GLU A 48 -3.21 -7.58 1.78
N PHE A 49 -3.11 -7.92 0.49
CA PHE A 49 -3.95 -7.30 -0.54
C PHE A 49 -5.39 -7.82 -0.49
N THR A 50 -6.35 -6.89 -0.44
CA THR A 50 -7.76 -7.25 -0.64
C THR A 50 -7.98 -7.74 -2.08
N ARG A 51 -9.12 -8.40 -2.33
CA ARG A 51 -9.46 -8.85 -3.69
C ARG A 51 -9.55 -7.69 -4.69
N GLY A 52 -10.00 -6.50 -4.23
CA GLY A 52 -10.06 -5.30 -5.05
C GLY A 52 -8.67 -4.76 -5.38
N ASP A 53 -7.79 -4.69 -4.40
CA ASP A 53 -6.42 -4.17 -4.58
C ASP A 53 -5.62 -5.01 -5.58
N LYS A 54 -5.82 -6.34 -5.58
CA LYS A 54 -5.20 -7.24 -6.57
C LYS A 54 -5.66 -6.93 -8.00
N ILE A 55 -6.93 -6.60 -8.20
CA ILE A 55 -7.45 -6.24 -9.53
C ILE A 55 -6.83 -4.93 -9.99
N ILE A 56 -6.83 -3.89 -9.12
CA ILE A 56 -6.22 -2.59 -9.43
C ILE A 56 -4.74 -2.76 -9.79
N TYR A 57 -4.03 -3.59 -9.03
CA TYR A 57 -2.63 -3.91 -9.27
C TYR A 57 -2.42 -4.54 -10.65
N VAL A 58 -3.13 -5.63 -10.96
CA VAL A 58 -3.01 -6.32 -12.25
C VAL A 58 -3.40 -5.41 -13.41
N VAL A 59 -4.48 -4.63 -13.28
CA VAL A 59 -4.91 -3.67 -14.30
C VAL A 59 -3.83 -2.61 -14.55
N SER A 60 -3.17 -2.12 -13.50
CA SER A 60 -2.08 -1.13 -13.64
C SER A 60 -0.86 -1.69 -14.37
N TYR A 61 -0.53 -2.97 -14.11
CA TYR A 61 0.52 -3.66 -14.85
C TYR A 61 0.17 -3.87 -16.32
N ILE A 62 -1.05 -4.32 -16.61
CA ILE A 62 -1.54 -4.48 -17.98
C ILE A 62 -1.55 -3.14 -18.71
N TRP A 63 -2.01 -2.07 -18.05
CA TRP A 63 -2.01 -0.71 -18.60
C TRP A 63 -0.61 -0.26 -19.01
N THR A 64 0.36 -0.40 -18.09
CA THR A 64 1.76 -0.02 -18.34
C THR A 64 2.37 -0.88 -19.45
N GLY A 65 2.15 -2.20 -19.41
CA GLY A 65 2.62 -3.12 -20.43
C GLY A 65 2.01 -2.86 -21.80
N ALA A 66 0.72 -2.53 -21.88
CA ALA A 66 0.03 -2.21 -23.12
C ALA A 66 0.64 -0.95 -23.77
N TRP A 67 0.91 0.10 -23.00
CA TRP A 67 1.58 1.29 -23.51
C TRP A 67 3.02 1.04 -23.94
N LEU A 68 3.76 0.19 -23.21
CA LEU A 68 5.09 -0.23 -23.61
C LEU A 68 5.07 -0.96 -24.96
N VAL A 69 4.15 -1.91 -25.14
CA VAL A 69 4.00 -2.63 -26.40
C VAL A 69 3.59 -1.68 -27.53
N ALA A 70 2.62 -0.80 -27.30
CA ALA A 70 2.23 0.21 -28.28
C ALA A 70 3.40 1.12 -28.68
N PHE A 71 4.24 1.51 -27.72
CA PHE A 71 5.44 2.31 -27.97
C PHE A 71 6.50 1.55 -28.79
N ILE A 72 6.75 0.27 -28.47
CA ILE A 72 7.66 -0.57 -29.25
C ILE A 72 7.17 -0.71 -30.70
N ILE A 73 5.89 -1.02 -30.89
CA ILE A 73 5.29 -1.14 -32.23
C ILE A 73 5.39 0.18 -32.99
N GLY A 74 5.03 1.30 -32.35
CA GLY A 74 5.14 2.63 -32.94
C GLY A 74 6.56 3.00 -33.33
N THR A 75 7.54 2.63 -32.49
CA THR A 75 8.97 2.86 -32.77
C THR A 75 9.44 2.06 -33.98
N ILE A 76 9.12 0.76 -34.04
CA ILE A 76 9.47 -0.10 -35.19
C ILE A 76 8.82 0.45 -36.47
N TYR A 77 7.56 0.86 -36.41
CA TYR A 77 6.86 1.44 -37.55
C TYR A 77 7.53 2.74 -38.02
N ASN A 78 7.88 3.63 -37.09
CA ASN A 78 8.51 4.91 -37.40
C ASN A 78 9.95 4.78 -37.94
N LEU A 79 10.67 3.72 -37.59
CA LEU A 79 12.01 3.44 -38.13
C LEU A 79 11.98 2.75 -39.49
N THR A 80 10.87 2.10 -39.85
CA THR A 80 10.74 1.34 -41.11
C THR A 80 10.01 2.12 -42.21
N HIS A 81 9.27 3.17 -41.86
CA HIS A 81 8.47 3.97 -42.79
C HIS A 81 8.72 5.47 -42.55
N GLU A 82 8.63 6.28 -43.60
CA GLU A 82 8.58 7.73 -43.45
C GLU A 82 7.21 8.13 -42.91
N VAL A 83 7.16 8.51 -41.64
CA VAL A 83 5.93 8.94 -40.97
C VAL A 83 5.83 10.46 -41.04
N ALA A 84 4.74 10.95 -41.62
CA ALA A 84 4.47 12.38 -41.64
C ALA A 84 4.23 12.94 -40.23
N ASP A 85 4.71 14.17 -39.98
CA ASP A 85 4.56 14.87 -38.70
C ASP A 85 3.09 14.94 -38.21
N ALA A 86 2.15 15.06 -39.15
CA ALA A 86 0.71 15.09 -38.84
C ALA A 86 0.21 13.79 -38.17
N SER A 87 0.73 12.63 -38.59
CA SER A 87 0.39 11.33 -37.99
C SER A 87 0.96 11.21 -36.58
N TRP A 88 2.17 11.72 -36.37
CA TRP A 88 2.82 11.77 -35.06
C TRP A 88 2.06 12.68 -34.08
N LEU A 89 1.66 13.88 -34.53
CA LEU A 89 0.82 14.79 -33.76
C LEU A 89 -0.53 14.16 -33.38
N THR A 90 -1.15 13.43 -34.31
CA THR A 90 -2.42 12.74 -34.07
C THR A 90 -2.26 11.65 -33.02
N PHE A 91 -1.19 10.86 -33.07
CA PHE A 91 -0.85 9.87 -32.06
C PHE A 91 -0.75 10.49 -30.67
N TRP A 92 0.03 11.56 -30.51
CA TRP A 92 0.18 12.25 -29.23
C TRP A 92 -1.12 12.87 -28.73
N ARG A 93 -1.92 13.45 -29.63
CA ARG A 93 -3.24 13.99 -29.28
C ARG A 93 -4.13 12.90 -28.68
N VAL A 94 -4.20 11.72 -29.30
CA VAL A 94 -4.99 10.58 -28.79
C VAL A 94 -4.42 10.09 -27.46
N TYR A 95 -3.11 9.88 -27.39
CA TYR A 95 -2.40 9.45 -26.17
C TYR A 95 -2.73 10.36 -24.98
N LEU A 96 -2.56 11.67 -25.15
CA LEU A 96 -2.81 12.66 -24.11
C LEU A 96 -4.29 12.73 -23.74
N THR A 97 -5.20 12.67 -24.72
CA THR A 97 -6.64 12.69 -24.47
C THR A 97 -7.06 11.52 -23.58
N ILE A 98 -6.56 10.31 -23.87
CA ILE A 98 -6.83 9.12 -23.05
C ILE A 98 -6.32 9.33 -21.61
N HIS A 99 -5.09 9.82 -21.44
CA HIS A 99 -4.51 10.05 -20.11
C HIS A 99 -5.24 11.13 -19.31
N ILE A 100 -5.70 12.19 -19.96
CA ILE A 100 -6.51 13.23 -19.32
C ILE A 100 -7.83 12.65 -18.83
N VAL A 101 -8.56 11.91 -19.68
CA VAL A 101 -9.85 11.31 -19.30
C VAL A 101 -9.69 10.32 -18.15
N VAL A 102 -8.69 9.43 -18.24
CA VAL A 102 -8.41 8.44 -17.19
C VAL A 102 -7.97 9.12 -15.90
N SER A 103 -7.10 10.14 -15.96
CA SER A 103 -6.65 10.85 -14.75
C SER A 103 -7.79 11.58 -14.05
N VAL A 104 -8.69 12.24 -14.79
CA VAL A 104 -9.90 12.85 -14.22
C VAL A 104 -10.78 11.81 -13.53
N ALA A 105 -11.01 10.66 -14.18
CA ALA A 105 -11.80 9.58 -13.58
C ALA A 105 -11.15 9.03 -12.29
N ILE A 106 -9.83 8.83 -12.30
CA ILE A 106 -9.05 8.40 -11.13
C ILE A 106 -9.15 9.44 -10.01
N ILE A 107 -8.98 10.73 -10.30
CA ILE A 107 -9.09 11.80 -9.31
C ILE A 107 -10.46 11.79 -8.65
N VAL A 108 -11.54 11.75 -9.44
CA VAL A 108 -12.91 11.72 -8.90
C VAL A 108 -13.13 10.48 -8.03
N TRP A 109 -12.67 9.31 -8.49
CA TRP A 109 -12.78 8.07 -7.73
C TRP A 109 -12.02 8.12 -6.40
N PHE A 110 -10.77 8.59 -6.41
CA PHE A 110 -9.95 8.74 -5.20
C PHE A 110 -10.49 9.81 -4.25
N LEU A 111 -11.04 10.92 -4.76
CA LEU A 111 -11.67 11.92 -3.91
C LEU A 111 -12.85 11.30 -3.16
N ILE A 112 -13.80 10.70 -3.87
CA ILE A 112 -14.99 10.10 -3.24
C ILE A 112 -14.59 8.98 -2.27
N GLY A 113 -13.69 8.08 -2.70
CA GLY A 113 -13.21 6.98 -1.88
C GLY A 113 -12.44 7.44 -0.65
N GLY A 114 -11.51 8.38 -0.83
CA GLY A 114 -10.67 8.92 0.23
C GLY A 114 -11.46 9.70 1.27
N PHE A 115 -12.43 10.54 0.86
CA PHE A 115 -13.30 11.23 1.80
C PHE A 115 -14.18 10.25 2.60
N ARG A 116 -14.71 9.21 1.95
CA ARG A 116 -15.50 8.18 2.63
C ARG A 116 -14.66 7.42 3.66
N ASP A 117 -13.44 7.04 3.29
CA ASP A 117 -12.55 6.28 4.17
C ASP A 117 -12.10 7.12 5.37
N LEU A 118 -11.77 8.40 5.15
CA LEU A 118 -11.44 9.33 6.22
C LEU A 118 -12.58 9.45 7.24
N MET A 119 -13.83 9.53 6.76
CA MET A 119 -15.00 9.59 7.62
C MET A 119 -15.24 8.28 8.38
N HIS A 120 -15.02 7.13 7.74
CA HIS A 120 -15.06 5.83 8.42
C HIS A 120 -14.00 5.72 9.52
N MET A 121 -12.77 6.17 9.26
CA MET A 121 -11.69 6.19 10.23
C MET A 121 -12.03 7.10 11.42
N ASN A 122 -12.51 8.32 11.17
CA ASN A 122 -12.90 9.24 12.23
C ASN A 122 -13.98 8.63 13.15
N ARG A 123 -15.00 8.00 12.56
CA ARG A 123 -16.05 7.32 13.32
C ARG A 123 -15.52 6.14 14.14
N ARG A 124 -14.58 5.36 13.59
CA ARG A 124 -13.95 4.26 14.33
C ARG A 124 -13.16 4.76 15.52
N LEU A 125 -12.41 5.85 15.36
CA LEU A 125 -11.64 6.47 16.44
C LEU A 125 -12.53 7.02 17.56
N GLU A 126 -13.71 7.53 17.20
CA GLU A 126 -14.69 8.03 18.17
C GLU A 126 -15.30 6.89 19.01
N THR A 127 -15.55 5.73 18.40
CA THR A 127 -16.20 4.59 19.07
C THR A 127 -15.23 3.58 19.67
N SER A 128 -13.92 3.75 19.47
CA SER A 128 -12.92 2.79 19.96
C SER A 128 -12.80 2.91 21.47
N ASP A 129 -13.16 1.84 22.19
CA ASP A 129 -12.93 1.72 23.63
C ASP A 129 -11.42 1.72 23.89
N ARG A 130 -10.97 2.48 24.89
CA ARG A 130 -9.56 2.63 25.23
C ARG A 130 -9.36 2.12 26.65
N ASP A 131 -8.40 1.20 26.84
CA ASP A 131 -8.02 0.81 28.19
C ASP A 131 -7.35 2.01 28.87
N HIS A 132 -8.07 2.66 29.78
CA HIS A 132 -7.56 3.80 30.54
C HIS A 132 -6.42 3.45 31.50
N ARG A 133 -6.12 2.15 31.67
CA ARG A 133 -5.00 1.66 32.49
C ARG A 133 -3.73 1.49 31.69
N ASP A 134 -3.80 1.58 30.36
CA ASP A 134 -2.61 1.62 29.51
C ASP A 134 -2.02 3.04 29.56
N ASP A 135 -0.92 3.18 30.30
CA ASP A 135 -0.14 4.42 30.40
C ASP A 135 1.01 4.47 29.36
N GLY A 136 1.09 3.46 28.48
CA GLY A 136 2.14 3.33 27.46
C GLY A 136 3.49 2.84 28.00
N PHE A 137 3.57 2.40 29.26
CA PHE A 137 4.80 1.90 29.87
C PHE A 137 4.63 0.51 30.49
N VAL A 138 5.64 -0.35 30.30
CA VAL A 138 5.73 -1.63 31.03
C VAL A 138 6.72 -1.48 32.16
N THR A 139 6.28 -1.71 33.39
CA THR A 139 7.15 -1.70 34.57
C THR A 139 7.77 -3.08 34.79
N ALA A 140 8.89 -3.13 35.51
CA ALA A 140 9.57 -4.40 35.81
C ALA A 140 8.68 -5.35 36.65
N GLU A 141 7.77 -4.82 37.47
CA GLU A 141 6.82 -5.59 38.28
C GLU A 141 5.74 -6.25 37.43
N THR A 142 5.25 -5.54 36.40
CA THR A 142 4.24 -6.07 35.47
C THR A 142 4.79 -7.06 34.44
N SER A 143 6.12 -7.30 34.41
CA SER A 143 6.78 -8.26 33.52
C SER A 143 6.92 -9.66 34.13
N ALA A 144 6.60 -9.83 35.42
CA ALA A 144 6.71 -11.09 36.17
C ALA A 144 5.38 -11.87 36.31
N GLU A 145 4.25 -11.26 35.90
CA GLU A 145 2.93 -11.88 35.74
C GLU A 145 2.71 -12.36 34.30
#